data_AF-A0AAN0J867-F1
#
_entry.id   AF-A0AAN0J867-F1
#
_cell.length_a   1.000
_cell.length_b   1.000
_cell.length_c   1.000
_cell.angle_alpha   90.00
_cell.angle_beta   90.00
_cell.angle_gamma   90.00
#
_symmetry.space_group_name_H-M   'P 1'
#
loop_
_entity.id
_entity.type
_entity.pdbx_description
1 polymer ?
#
loop_
_entity_poly.entity_id
_entity_poly.type
_entity_poly.pdbx_seq_one_letter_code
_entity_poly.pdbx_strand_id
1 'polypeptide(L)'
;MQIPLYTSGETPADIFREKYGDIFPLIGKEPNFTNVTGNLFANKLITPGEIGRIKTQHNLDDNKRGDALAMNLFEKIDVDDNDKSAQCLLKICDVFESKKVDNEELKKLGSGMREKLLSTTATSQVPTDAISSAPPQPSEPTTTQTNPNELNVGDVEKVLNALNKAMFGPTKWRSLGLSLGLIAPTLDTIGKTNGDSEDYLEKTIQKWLQRKDQVKGTTWKILKEAVASTGDNAAAGKIP
;
A
#
# COMPACT_ATOMS: atom_id res chain seq x y z
N MET A 1 -26.21 -18.72 18.20
CA MET A 1 -25.49 -17.72 19.01
C MET A 1 -24.47 -17.08 18.09
N GLN A 2 -24.76 -15.86 17.63
CA GLN A 2 -23.96 -15.12 16.65
C GLN A 2 -22.71 -14.57 17.35
N ILE A 3 -21.53 -14.91 16.84
CA ILE A 3 -20.25 -14.35 17.31
C ILE A 3 -20.07 -13.02 16.56
N PRO A 4 -19.91 -11.88 17.24
CA PRO A 4 -19.57 -10.64 16.55
C PRO A 4 -18.10 -10.70 16.11
N LEU A 5 -17.87 -10.76 14.79
CA LEU A 5 -16.56 -10.49 14.19
C LEU A 5 -16.30 -8.98 14.30
N TYR A 6 -15.63 -8.55 15.37
CA TYR A 6 -15.21 -7.15 15.50
C TYR A 6 -13.79 -6.98 14.93
N THR A 7 -13.78 -6.23 13.83
CA THR A 7 -12.73 -5.57 13.06
C THR A 7 -11.29 -5.59 13.59
N SER A 8 -10.42 -6.11 12.72
CA SER A 8 -9.00 -5.77 12.59
C SER A 8 -8.73 -4.29 12.88
N GLY A 9 -7.68 -3.99 13.63
CA GLY A 9 -7.18 -2.62 13.76
C GLY A 9 -6.89 -2.05 12.37
N GLU A 10 -7.51 -0.93 12.04
CA GLU A 10 -7.35 -0.28 10.74
C GLU A 10 -5.95 0.31 10.62
N THR A 11 -5.27 0.03 9.52
CA THR A 11 -3.96 0.60 9.23
C THR A 11 -4.10 2.07 8.81
N PRO A 12 -3.03 2.88 8.87
CA PRO A 12 -3.06 4.25 8.33
C PRO A 12 -3.49 4.29 6.85
N ALA A 13 -3.10 3.28 6.06
CA ALA A 13 -3.53 3.16 4.67
C ALA A 13 -5.03 2.88 4.54
N ASP A 14 -5.62 2.08 5.42
CA ASP A 14 -7.07 1.83 5.43
C ASP A 14 -7.86 3.08 5.79
N ILE A 15 -7.38 3.85 6.77
CA ILE A 15 -7.98 5.14 7.16
C ILE A 15 -8.00 6.12 5.98
N PHE A 16 -6.90 6.24 5.24
CA PHE A 16 -6.85 7.10 4.06
C PHE A 16 -7.72 6.56 2.93
N ARG A 17 -7.71 5.24 2.69
CA ARG A 17 -8.50 4.57 1.64
C ARG A 17 -9.99 4.79 1.83
N GLU A 18 -10.48 4.73 3.08
CA GLU A 18 -11.89 4.97 3.39
C GLU A 18 -12.35 6.37 2.93
N LYS A 19 -11.49 7.38 3.06
CA LYS A 19 -11.79 8.77 2.67
C LYS A 19 -11.37 9.10 1.24
N TYR A 20 -10.81 8.14 0.50
CA TYR A 20 -10.20 8.38 -0.80
C TYR A 20 -11.14 9.07 -1.79
N GLY A 21 -12.38 8.57 -1.91
CA GLY A 21 -13.39 9.09 -2.83
C GLY A 21 -13.83 10.53 -2.55
N ASP A 22 -13.71 10.97 -1.30
CA ASP A 22 -14.04 12.34 -0.87
C ASP A 22 -12.83 13.28 -1.01
N ILE A 23 -11.62 12.75 -0.85
CA ILE A 23 -10.37 13.53 -0.90
C ILE A 23 -10.04 13.97 -2.33
N PHE A 24 -10.03 13.02 -3.28
CA PHE A 24 -9.45 13.30 -4.59
C PHE A 24 -10.17 14.42 -5.37
N PRO A 25 -11.51 14.55 -5.39
CA PRO A 25 -12.19 15.64 -6.09
C PRO A 25 -11.82 17.01 -5.52
N LEU A 26 -11.61 17.07 -4.19
CA LEU A 26 -11.32 18.32 -3.48
C LEU A 26 -9.90 18.80 -3.69
N ILE A 27 -8.91 17.91 -3.57
CA ILE A 27 -7.49 18.27 -3.78
C ILE A 27 -7.17 18.51 -5.25
N GLY A 28 -8.02 17.98 -6.14
CA GLY A 28 -7.89 18.14 -7.58
C GLY A 28 -8.25 19.53 -8.08
N LYS A 29 -9.20 20.22 -7.45
CA LYS A 29 -9.72 21.53 -7.90
C LYS A 29 -8.80 22.71 -7.53
N GLU A 30 -8.69 23.74 -8.37
CA GLU A 30 -8.01 24.98 -7.97
C GLU A 30 -8.92 25.87 -7.08
N PRO A 31 -8.39 26.60 -6.09
CA PRO A 31 -6.97 26.76 -5.73
C PRO A 31 -6.41 25.66 -4.82
N ASN A 32 -7.23 24.67 -4.42
CA ASN A 32 -6.82 23.62 -3.48
C ASN A 32 -5.60 22.85 -3.99
N PHE A 33 -5.58 22.48 -5.27
CA PHE A 33 -4.45 21.76 -5.86
C PHE A 33 -3.13 22.51 -5.66
N THR A 34 -3.09 23.80 -5.99
CA THR A 34 -1.88 24.62 -5.81
C THR A 34 -1.50 24.73 -4.33
N ASN A 35 -2.46 24.99 -3.44
CA ASN A 35 -2.19 25.18 -2.02
C ASN A 35 -1.73 23.88 -1.33
N VAL A 36 -2.42 22.77 -1.61
CA VAL A 36 -2.11 21.44 -1.06
C VAL A 36 -0.77 20.97 -1.58
N THR A 37 -0.51 21.01 -2.90
CA THR A 37 0.79 20.55 -3.44
C THR A 37 1.97 21.39 -2.94
N GLY A 38 1.81 22.72 -2.83
CA GLY A 38 2.83 23.57 -2.23
C GLY A 38 3.13 23.21 -0.77
N ASN A 39 2.10 22.88 0.01
CA ASN A 39 2.27 22.51 1.41
C ASN A 39 2.80 21.07 1.58
N LEU A 40 2.40 20.12 0.74
CA LEU A 40 2.96 18.77 0.67
C LEU A 40 4.47 18.82 0.34
N PHE A 41 4.88 19.69 -0.60
CA PHE A 41 6.29 19.90 -0.91
C PHE A 41 7.07 20.46 0.29
N ALA A 42 6.52 21.48 0.97
CA ALA A 42 7.15 22.05 2.17
C ALA A 42 7.34 21.00 3.28
N ASN A 43 6.43 20.02 3.37
CA ASN A 43 6.49 18.91 4.32
C ASN A 43 7.30 17.69 3.83
N LYS A 44 7.98 17.81 2.68
CA LYS A 44 8.77 16.75 2.04
C LYS A 44 7.98 15.48 1.73
N LEU A 45 6.66 15.60 1.58
CA LEU A 45 5.80 14.49 1.19
C LEU A 45 5.88 14.25 -0.32
N ILE A 46 5.95 15.31 -1.12
CA ILE A 46 6.09 15.20 -2.58
C ILE A 46 7.27 16.04 -3.08
N THR A 47 7.78 15.67 -4.24
CA THR A 47 8.89 16.30 -4.93
C THR A 47 8.38 17.21 -6.07
N PRO A 48 9.19 18.18 -6.52
CA PRO A 48 8.85 19.00 -7.68
C PRO A 48 8.63 18.15 -8.95
N GLY A 49 9.35 17.03 -9.08
CA GLY A 49 9.17 16.09 -10.19
C GLY A 49 7.81 15.42 -10.18
N GLU A 50 7.33 14.94 -9.02
CA GLU A 50 5.99 14.37 -8.88
C GLU A 50 4.89 15.41 -9.19
N ILE A 51 5.03 16.64 -8.69
CA ILE A 51 4.09 17.73 -9.00
C ILE A 51 4.12 18.06 -10.50
N GLY A 52 5.32 18.17 -11.08
CA GLY A 52 5.52 18.44 -12.50
C GLY A 52 4.82 17.41 -13.36
N ARG A 53 5.03 16.11 -13.08
CA ARG A 53 4.38 15.00 -13.80
C ARG A 53 2.86 15.12 -13.80
N ILE A 54 2.25 15.45 -12.65
CA ILE A 54 0.80 15.66 -12.57
C ILE A 54 0.39 16.89 -13.39
N LYS A 55 1.12 18.01 -13.30
CA LYS A 55 0.77 19.25 -14.04
C LYS A 55 0.94 19.13 -15.55
N THR A 56 1.88 18.34 -16.03
CA THR A 56 2.20 18.20 -17.46
C THR A 56 1.40 17.10 -18.15
N GLN A 57 0.64 16.30 -17.40
CA GLN A 57 -0.26 15.31 -18.00
C GLN A 57 -1.36 16.02 -18.81
N HIS A 58 -1.44 15.72 -20.10
CA HIS A 58 -2.45 16.28 -20.99
C HIS A 58 -3.87 15.75 -20.64
N ASN A 59 -4.89 16.59 -20.78
CA ASN A 59 -6.31 16.26 -20.59
C ASN A 59 -6.74 15.81 -19.18
N LEU A 60 -6.03 16.25 -18.13
CA LEU A 60 -6.50 16.08 -16.76
C LEU A 60 -7.60 17.11 -16.45
N ASP A 61 -8.80 16.61 -16.22
CA ASP A 61 -9.81 17.35 -15.45
C ASP A 61 -9.41 17.37 -13.96
N ASP A 62 -10.10 18.19 -13.17
CA ASP A 62 -9.83 18.35 -11.74
C ASP A 62 -9.85 17.01 -10.99
N ASN A 63 -10.77 16.11 -11.35
CA ASN A 63 -10.92 14.81 -10.71
C ASN A 63 -9.72 13.90 -11.00
N LYS A 64 -9.28 13.80 -12.26
CA LYS A 64 -8.10 12.99 -12.61
C LYS A 64 -6.82 13.57 -12.01
N ARG A 65 -6.69 14.90 -11.96
CA ARG A 65 -5.56 15.56 -11.30
C ARG A 65 -5.52 15.25 -9.80
N GLY A 66 -6.68 15.29 -9.16
CA GLY A 66 -6.85 14.93 -7.77
C GLY A 66 -6.57 13.46 -7.48
N ASP A 67 -7.04 12.56 -8.35
CA ASP A 67 -6.82 11.12 -8.24
C ASP A 67 -5.32 10.77 -8.31
N ALA A 68 -4.60 11.33 -9.30
CA ALA A 68 -3.16 11.15 -9.41
C ALA A 68 -2.40 11.64 -8.17
N LEU A 69 -2.83 12.77 -7.59
CA LEU A 69 -2.24 13.29 -6.36
C LEU A 69 -2.57 12.39 -5.15
N ALA A 70 -3.82 11.94 -5.01
CA ALA A 70 -4.24 11.09 -3.90
C ALA A 70 -3.57 9.71 -3.96
N MET A 71 -3.35 9.14 -5.15
CA MET A 71 -2.56 7.92 -5.34
C MET A 71 -1.11 8.09 -4.88
N ASN A 72 -0.44 9.17 -5.28
CA ASN A 72 0.93 9.45 -4.81
C ASN A 72 1.02 9.56 -3.28
N LEU A 73 -0.03 10.06 -2.63
CA LEU A 73 -0.10 10.13 -1.16
C LEU A 73 -0.35 8.75 -0.55
N PHE A 74 -1.27 7.97 -1.13
CA PHE A 74 -1.54 6.61 -0.69
C PHE A 74 -0.29 5.72 -0.76
N GLU A 75 0.49 5.79 -1.85
CA GLU A 75 1.75 5.02 -1.99
C GLU A 75 2.79 5.36 -0.90
N LYS A 76 2.77 6.59 -0.37
CA LYS A 76 3.66 7.00 0.73
C LYS A 76 3.16 6.55 2.10
N ILE A 77 1.86 6.29 2.23
CA ILE A 77 1.24 5.74 3.44
C ILE A 77 1.27 4.21 3.45
N ASP A 78 1.11 3.54 2.30
CA ASP A 78 1.06 2.06 2.18
C ASP A 78 2.47 1.45 2.20
N VAL A 79 3.24 1.75 3.26
CA VAL A 79 4.54 1.14 3.54
C VAL A 79 4.41 0.12 4.67
N ASP A 80 5.29 -0.89 4.67
CA ASP A 80 5.25 -2.01 5.65
C ASP A 80 5.61 -1.59 7.08
N ASP A 81 5.99 -0.32 7.29
CA ASP A 81 6.35 0.27 8.57
C ASP A 81 5.21 1.13 9.08
N ASN A 82 4.42 0.58 10.00
CA ASN A 82 3.21 1.23 10.53
C ASN A 82 3.49 2.60 11.16
N ASP A 83 4.65 2.79 11.79
CA ASP A 83 5.03 4.08 12.39
C ASP A 83 5.32 5.12 11.30
N LYS A 84 6.04 4.74 10.24
CA LYS A 84 6.24 5.62 9.07
C LYS A 84 4.92 5.91 8.36
N SER A 85 4.05 4.92 8.20
CA SER A 85 2.72 5.07 7.61
C SER A 85 1.87 6.05 8.43
N ALA A 86 1.86 5.92 9.76
CA ALA A 86 1.16 6.80 10.67
C ALA A 86 1.73 8.23 10.64
N GLN A 87 3.07 8.38 10.66
CA GLN A 87 3.72 9.68 10.54
C GLN A 87 3.43 10.34 9.18
N CYS A 88 3.39 9.56 8.10
CA CYS A 88 3.04 10.07 6.78
C CYS A 88 1.60 10.57 6.75
N LEU A 89 0.65 9.77 7.26
CA LEU A 89 -0.74 10.16 7.36
C LEU A 89 -0.94 11.41 8.23
N LEU A 90 -0.24 11.52 9.36
CA LEU A 90 -0.29 12.70 10.22
C LEU A 90 0.16 13.97 9.49
N LYS A 91 1.27 13.91 8.74
CA LYS A 91 1.72 15.06 7.93
C LYS A 91 0.72 15.45 6.85
N ILE A 92 0.01 14.48 6.27
CA ILE A 92 -1.06 14.76 5.31
C ILE A 92 -2.23 15.46 6.00
N CYS A 93 -2.61 15.01 7.20
CA CYS A 93 -3.63 15.67 8.02
C CYS A 93 -3.20 17.12 8.36
N ASP A 94 -1.95 17.34 8.79
CA ASP A 94 -1.39 18.68 9.03
C ASP A 94 -1.49 19.58 7.79
N VAL A 95 -1.26 19.02 6.60
CA VAL A 95 -1.38 19.75 5.34
C VAL A 95 -2.83 20.13 5.05
N PHE A 96 -3.78 19.22 5.23
CA PHE A 96 -5.21 19.46 5.00
C PHE A 96 -5.79 20.46 6.00
N GLU A 97 -5.37 20.39 7.25
CA GLU A 97 -5.81 21.27 8.35
C GLU A 97 -5.11 22.65 8.34
N SER A 98 -4.10 22.82 7.49
CA SER A 98 -3.32 24.06 7.41
C SER A 98 -4.19 25.26 7.07
N LYS A 99 -3.88 26.41 7.70
CA LYS A 99 -4.49 27.72 7.38
C LYS A 99 -4.30 28.15 5.92
N LYS A 100 -3.34 27.54 5.21
CA LYS A 100 -3.08 27.81 3.78
C LYS A 100 -4.07 27.09 2.86
N VAL A 101 -4.82 26.12 3.38
CA VAL A 101 -5.87 25.40 2.66
C VAL A 101 -7.20 26.02 3.04
N ASP A 102 -7.82 26.76 2.11
CA ASP A 102 -9.12 27.39 2.31
C ASP A 102 -10.27 26.48 1.87
N ASN A 103 -10.33 25.28 2.47
CA ASN A 103 -11.37 24.29 2.17
C ASN A 103 -11.78 23.55 3.44
N GLU A 104 -12.97 23.89 3.97
CA GLU A 104 -13.46 23.32 5.23
C GLU A 104 -13.76 21.82 5.14
N GLU A 105 -14.19 21.31 3.98
CA GLU A 105 -14.41 19.88 3.78
C GLU A 105 -13.09 19.09 3.86
N LEU A 106 -12.03 19.59 3.24
CA LEU A 106 -10.71 18.98 3.27
C LEU A 106 -10.12 19.02 4.69
N LYS A 107 -10.31 20.12 5.43
CA LYS A 107 -9.92 20.22 6.85
C LYS A 107 -10.65 19.18 7.69
N LYS A 108 -11.97 19.01 7.49
CA LYS A 108 -12.78 18.01 8.20
C LYS A 108 -12.34 16.58 7.90
N LEU A 109 -11.97 16.30 6.66
CA LEU A 109 -11.39 15.01 6.26
C LEU A 109 -10.05 14.77 6.98
N GLY A 110 -9.17 15.77 7.01
CA GLY A 110 -7.91 15.72 7.75
C GLY A 110 -8.12 15.41 9.24
N SER A 111 -8.99 16.18 9.91
CA SER A 111 -9.26 16.00 11.34
C SER A 111 -9.87 14.64 11.65
N GLY A 112 -10.80 14.16 10.80
CA GLY A 112 -11.43 12.85 10.96
C GLY A 112 -10.44 11.70 10.81
N MET A 113 -9.51 11.78 9.83
CA MET A 113 -8.44 10.79 9.70
C MET A 113 -7.48 10.82 10.89
N ARG A 114 -7.11 12.01 11.39
CA ARG A 114 -6.26 12.16 12.58
C ARG A 114 -6.92 11.54 13.81
N GLU A 115 -8.18 11.84 14.08
CA GLU A 115 -8.92 11.30 15.23
C GLU A 115 -8.94 9.77 15.20
N LYS A 116 -9.22 9.20 14.02
CA LYS A 116 -9.26 7.76 13.82
C LYS A 116 -7.90 7.09 14.04
N LEU A 117 -6.83 7.71 13.54
CA LEU A 117 -5.45 7.24 13.70
C LEU A 117 -4.98 7.28 15.17
N LEU A 118 -5.34 8.32 15.92
CA LEU A 118 -4.99 8.45 17.33
C LEU A 118 -5.78 7.46 18.21
N SER A 119 -7.03 7.18 17.84
CA SER A 119 -7.89 6.21 18.53
C SER A 119 -7.39 4.77 18.38
N THR A 120 -6.87 4.39 17.21
CA THR A 120 -6.23 3.08 17.01
C THR A 120 -4.91 2.93 17.79
N THR A 121 -4.19 4.03 18.03
CA THR A 121 -2.94 4.03 18.81
C THR A 121 -3.20 3.91 20.32
N ALA A 122 -4.25 4.56 20.83
CA ALA A 122 -4.61 4.54 22.26
C ALA A 122 -5.05 3.14 22.76
N THR A 123 -5.57 2.29 21.88
CA THR A 123 -6.06 0.95 22.27
C THR A 123 -4.93 -0.08 22.41
N SER A 124 -3.70 0.24 21.97
CA SER A 124 -2.51 -0.63 22.13
C SER A 124 -1.70 -0.33 23.39
N GLN A 125 -2.11 0.63 24.23
CA GLN A 125 -1.48 0.93 25.51
C GLN A 125 -2.47 0.70 26.65
N VAL A 126 -2.57 -0.55 27.12
CA VAL A 126 -3.06 -0.81 28.48
C VAL A 126 -1.89 -0.54 29.44
N PRO A 127 -2.00 0.41 30.38
CA PRO A 127 -1.12 0.48 31.53
C PRO A 127 -1.61 -0.52 32.59
N THR A 128 -0.78 -1.48 32.97
CA THR A 128 -1.11 -2.40 34.08
C THR A 128 -0.05 -2.28 35.16
N ASP A 129 -0.20 -1.26 36.02
CA ASP A 129 0.42 -1.28 37.35
C ASP A 129 -0.47 -2.06 38.32
N ALA A 130 0.12 -3.15 38.85
CA ALA A 130 -0.07 -3.78 40.15
C ALA A 130 -1.49 -4.13 40.65
N ILE A 131 -1.84 -5.44 40.68
CA ILE A 131 -2.14 -6.19 41.92
C ILE A 131 -1.70 -7.67 41.76
N SER A 132 -0.66 -8.02 42.52
CA SER A 132 -0.46 -9.24 43.34
C SER A 132 -1.02 -10.62 42.93
N SER A 133 -0.07 -11.57 42.87
CA SER A 133 -0.15 -13.00 43.25
C SER A 133 -0.66 -14.05 42.24
N ALA A 134 0.26 -14.60 41.43
CA ALA A 134 0.50 -16.04 41.21
C ALA A 134 1.49 -16.23 40.03
N PRO A 135 2.46 -17.17 40.08
CA PRO A 135 3.42 -17.35 39.00
C PRO A 135 2.88 -18.33 37.94
N PRO A 136 2.91 -17.93 36.66
CA PRO A 136 3.39 -18.86 35.64
C PRO A 136 4.35 -18.19 34.65
N GLN A 137 5.56 -18.74 34.64
CA GLN A 137 6.41 -19.08 33.50
C GLN A 137 6.68 -18.00 32.40
N PRO A 138 7.95 -17.69 32.08
CA PRO A 138 8.28 -16.73 31.03
C PRO A 138 7.94 -17.31 29.64
N SER A 139 7.05 -16.64 28.93
CA SER A 139 6.97 -16.74 27.47
C SER A 139 7.64 -15.50 26.89
N GLU A 140 8.82 -15.72 26.32
CA GLU A 140 9.56 -14.73 25.53
C GLU A 140 8.73 -14.25 24.32
N PRO A 141 8.99 -13.04 23.80
CA PRO A 141 8.39 -12.57 22.55
C PRO A 141 8.95 -13.40 21.39
N THR A 142 8.08 -14.20 20.76
CA THR A 142 8.42 -14.93 19.54
C THR A 142 8.70 -13.94 18.41
N THR A 143 9.97 -13.60 18.21
CA THR A 143 10.48 -13.13 16.93
C THR A 143 10.14 -14.18 15.88
N THR A 144 9.32 -13.82 14.90
CA THR A 144 9.01 -14.66 13.74
C THR A 144 10.30 -15.13 13.10
N GLN A 145 10.57 -16.41 13.28
CA GLN A 145 11.70 -17.13 12.72
C GLN A 145 11.60 -17.06 11.19
N THR A 146 12.44 -16.23 10.57
CA THR A 146 12.57 -16.13 9.11
C THR A 146 13.00 -17.49 8.59
N ASN A 147 12.12 -18.17 7.86
CA ASN A 147 12.55 -19.30 7.04
C ASN A 147 13.57 -18.77 6.02
N PRO A 148 14.81 -19.27 5.97
CA PRO A 148 15.87 -18.73 5.10
C PRO A 148 15.59 -18.83 3.59
N ASN A 149 14.50 -19.49 3.20
CA ASN A 149 14.08 -19.67 1.80
C ASN A 149 12.87 -18.78 1.40
N GLU A 150 12.43 -17.89 2.27
CA GLU A 150 11.26 -17.04 2.03
C GLU A 150 11.66 -15.67 1.49
N LEU A 151 11.05 -15.28 0.38
CA LEU A 151 11.23 -13.99 -0.29
C LEU A 151 10.36 -12.94 0.40
N ASN A 152 10.85 -11.71 0.46
CA ASN A 152 10.13 -10.56 0.99
C ASN A 152 9.99 -9.45 -0.08
N VAL A 153 9.30 -8.36 0.26
CA VAL A 153 9.06 -7.24 -0.67
C VAL A 153 10.36 -6.61 -1.19
N GLY A 154 11.46 -6.67 -0.43
CA GLY A 154 12.78 -6.23 -0.89
C GLY A 154 13.39 -7.11 -1.98
N ASP A 155 12.86 -8.31 -2.22
CA ASP A 155 13.30 -9.23 -3.29
C ASP A 155 12.57 -9.02 -4.62
N VAL A 156 11.73 -7.98 -4.78
CA VAL A 156 10.99 -7.71 -6.04
C VAL A 156 11.93 -7.71 -7.25
N GLU A 157 13.01 -6.94 -7.21
CA GLU A 157 13.98 -6.86 -8.31
C GLU A 157 14.65 -8.22 -8.59
N LYS A 158 14.95 -8.98 -7.53
CA LYS A 158 15.56 -10.31 -7.62
C LYS A 158 14.62 -11.30 -8.33
N VAL A 159 13.33 -11.25 -8.00
CA VAL A 159 12.29 -12.07 -8.63
C VAL A 159 12.08 -11.68 -10.09
N LEU A 160 11.98 -10.38 -10.39
CA LEU A 160 11.85 -9.88 -11.76
C LEU A 160 13.05 -10.27 -12.63
N ASN A 161 14.27 -10.14 -12.10
CA ASN A 161 15.48 -10.59 -12.77
C ASN A 161 15.48 -12.09 -13.05
N ALA A 162 14.96 -12.92 -12.14
CA ALA A 162 14.84 -14.35 -12.36
C ALA A 162 13.82 -14.67 -13.46
N LEU A 163 12.66 -14.00 -13.46
CA LEU A 163 11.63 -14.16 -14.51
C LEU A 163 12.15 -13.73 -15.89
N ASN A 164 12.87 -12.60 -15.96
CA ASN A 164 13.48 -12.12 -17.19
C ASN A 164 14.56 -13.09 -17.71
N LYS A 165 15.46 -13.58 -16.86
CA LYS A 165 16.46 -14.61 -17.23
C LYS A 165 15.81 -15.92 -17.67
N ALA A 166 14.65 -16.25 -17.10
CA ALA A 166 13.85 -17.39 -17.50
C ALA A 166 13.12 -17.18 -18.85
N MET A 167 13.14 -15.96 -19.41
CA MET A 167 12.40 -15.51 -20.59
C MET A 167 10.87 -15.60 -20.39
N PHE A 168 10.41 -15.38 -19.16
CA PHE A 168 8.99 -15.31 -18.87
C PHE A 168 8.38 -14.03 -19.46
N GLY A 169 7.33 -14.16 -20.26
CA GLY A 169 6.70 -13.02 -20.93
C GLY A 169 5.87 -12.16 -19.97
N PRO A 170 6.10 -10.84 -19.88
CA PRO A 170 5.41 -9.95 -18.94
C PRO A 170 3.90 -9.85 -19.20
N THR A 171 3.46 -10.07 -20.43
CA THR A 171 2.03 -10.09 -20.80
C THR A 171 1.20 -11.14 -20.05
N LYS A 172 1.85 -12.15 -19.44
CA LYS A 172 1.21 -13.18 -18.61
C LYS A 172 1.05 -12.79 -17.13
N TRP A 173 1.38 -11.55 -16.74
CA TRP A 173 1.32 -11.05 -15.35
C TRP A 173 0.01 -11.42 -14.64
N ARG A 174 -1.13 -11.29 -15.33
CA ARG A 174 -2.44 -11.55 -14.73
C ARG A 174 -2.64 -13.02 -14.40
N SER A 175 -2.30 -13.91 -15.34
CA SER A 175 -2.37 -15.36 -15.11
C SER A 175 -1.41 -15.80 -14.01
N LEU A 176 -0.20 -15.25 -14.01
CA LEU A 176 0.77 -15.50 -12.94
C LEU A 176 0.23 -15.06 -11.58
N GLY A 177 -0.33 -13.85 -11.49
CA GLY A 177 -0.90 -13.32 -10.26
C GLY A 177 -1.99 -14.20 -9.67
N LEU A 178 -2.91 -14.72 -10.50
CA LEU A 178 -3.93 -15.68 -10.07
C LEU A 178 -3.30 -16.96 -9.51
N SER A 179 -2.30 -17.52 -10.19
CA SER A 179 -1.59 -18.72 -9.74
C SER A 179 -0.78 -18.51 -8.46
N LEU A 180 -0.35 -17.28 -8.19
CA LEU A 180 0.33 -16.89 -6.95
C LEU A 180 -0.65 -16.67 -5.77
N GLY A 181 -1.96 -16.64 -6.02
CA GLY A 181 -3.00 -16.48 -4.99
C GLY A 181 -3.58 -15.06 -4.88
N LEU A 182 -3.27 -14.17 -5.83
CA LEU A 182 -3.95 -12.88 -5.94
C LEU A 182 -5.34 -13.08 -6.56
N ILE A 183 -6.30 -12.24 -6.16
CA ILE A 183 -7.67 -12.31 -6.70
C ILE A 183 -7.85 -11.37 -7.90
N ALA A 184 -8.83 -11.68 -8.75
CA ALA A 184 -9.12 -10.90 -9.96
C ALA A 184 -9.31 -9.39 -9.70
N PRO A 185 -10.00 -8.93 -8.63
CA PRO A 185 -10.11 -7.51 -8.31
C PRO A 185 -8.76 -6.81 -8.14
N THR A 186 -7.82 -7.39 -7.40
CA THR A 186 -6.47 -6.85 -7.21
C THR A 186 -5.74 -6.70 -8.55
N LEU A 187 -5.86 -7.72 -9.41
CA LEU A 187 -5.25 -7.71 -10.74
C LEU A 187 -5.94 -6.73 -11.69
N ASP A 188 -7.26 -6.57 -11.60
CA ASP A 188 -8.00 -5.55 -12.35
C ASP A 188 -7.55 -4.14 -11.98
N THR A 189 -7.30 -3.88 -10.69
CA THR A 189 -6.75 -2.61 -10.23
C THR A 189 -5.36 -2.38 -10.82
N ILE A 190 -4.49 -3.40 -10.83
CA ILE A 190 -3.16 -3.30 -11.45
C ILE A 190 -3.28 -2.93 -12.94
N GLY A 191 -4.11 -3.66 -13.70
CA GLY A 191 -4.29 -3.42 -15.14
C GLY A 191 -5.04 -2.14 -15.53
N LYS A 192 -5.55 -1.39 -14.55
CA LYS A 192 -6.16 -0.06 -14.74
C LYS A 192 -5.18 1.09 -14.49
N THR A 193 -3.99 0.80 -13.97
CA THR A 193 -2.94 1.82 -13.81
C THR A 193 -2.37 2.19 -15.19
N ASN A 194 -1.88 3.43 -15.37
CA ASN A 194 -1.27 3.85 -16.63
C ASN A 194 0.15 3.27 -16.79
N GLY A 195 0.24 1.96 -17.05
CA GLY A 195 1.50 1.24 -17.25
C GLY A 195 1.44 0.26 -18.43
N ASP A 196 2.58 -0.36 -18.72
CA ASP A 196 2.68 -1.45 -19.66
C ASP A 196 2.71 -2.83 -18.96
N SER A 197 2.95 -3.90 -19.73
CA SER A 197 2.97 -5.25 -19.17
C SER A 197 4.10 -5.48 -18.18
N GLU A 198 5.22 -4.76 -18.29
CA GLU A 198 6.33 -4.84 -17.34
C GLU A 198 5.92 -4.17 -16.02
N ASP A 199 5.30 -2.98 -16.08
CA ASP A 199 4.76 -2.30 -14.89
C ASP A 199 3.74 -3.19 -14.15
N TYR A 200 2.88 -3.87 -14.90
CA TYR A 200 1.87 -4.77 -14.31
C TYR A 200 2.48 -6.03 -13.72
N LEU A 201 3.52 -6.59 -14.35
CA LEU A 201 4.27 -7.71 -13.79
C LEU A 201 4.95 -7.32 -12.49
N GLU A 202 5.63 -6.18 -12.46
CA GLU A 202 6.28 -5.63 -11.25
C GLU A 202 5.27 -5.49 -10.12
N LYS A 203 4.14 -4.81 -10.36
CA LYS A 203 3.07 -4.66 -9.35
C LYS A 203 2.49 -6.00 -8.91
N THR A 204 2.37 -6.97 -9.80
CA THR A 204 1.91 -8.33 -9.47
C THR A 204 2.88 -9.03 -8.50
N ILE A 205 4.18 -8.98 -8.80
CA ILE A 205 5.22 -9.55 -7.94
C ILE A 205 5.28 -8.84 -6.60
N GLN A 206 5.16 -7.51 -6.58
CA GLN A 206 5.07 -6.73 -5.35
C GLN A 206 3.89 -7.18 -4.48
N LYS A 207 2.68 -7.31 -5.06
CA LYS A 207 1.49 -7.75 -4.31
C LYS A 207 1.61 -9.19 -3.80
N TRP A 208 2.24 -10.08 -4.58
CA TRP A 208 2.54 -11.44 -4.12
C TRP A 208 3.52 -11.44 -2.94
N LEU A 209 4.63 -10.70 -3.02
CA LEU A 209 5.62 -10.62 -1.95
C LEU A 209 5.10 -9.91 -0.68
N GLN A 210 4.13 -9.01 -0.84
CA GLN A 210 3.35 -8.43 0.26
C GLN A 210 2.35 -9.42 0.90
N ARG A 211 2.25 -10.65 0.39
CA ARG A 211 1.27 -11.68 0.80
C ARG A 211 -0.17 -11.17 0.80
N LYS A 212 -0.54 -10.31 -0.16
CA LYS A 212 -1.92 -9.85 -0.30
C LYS A 212 -2.83 -11.02 -0.68
N ASP A 213 -4.13 -10.87 -0.40
CA ASP A 213 -5.17 -11.83 -0.79
C ASP A 213 -4.94 -13.26 -0.21
N GLN A 214 -4.92 -14.28 -1.07
CA GLN A 214 -4.86 -15.70 -0.70
C GLN A 214 -3.46 -16.31 -0.92
N VAL A 215 -2.41 -15.47 -0.91
CA VAL A 215 -1.02 -15.91 -1.10
C VAL A 215 -0.62 -16.86 0.04
N LYS A 216 -0.33 -18.12 -0.32
CA LYS A 216 0.03 -19.18 0.63
C LYS A 216 1.48 -19.15 1.07
N GLY A 217 2.33 -18.41 0.36
CA GLY A 217 3.75 -18.26 0.66
C GLY A 217 4.53 -17.60 -0.47
N THR A 218 5.72 -17.11 -0.15
CA THR A 218 6.57 -16.32 -1.04
C THR A 218 7.91 -17.02 -1.26
N THR A 219 7.89 -18.26 -1.76
CA THR A 219 9.12 -19.02 -2.02
C THR A 219 9.36 -19.19 -3.52
N TRP A 220 10.61 -19.42 -3.92
CA TRP A 220 10.96 -19.74 -5.30
C TRP A 220 10.21 -20.97 -5.83
N LYS A 221 9.94 -21.95 -4.97
CA LYS A 221 9.14 -23.13 -5.32
C LYS A 221 7.72 -22.75 -5.76
N ILE A 222 7.06 -21.88 -5.00
CA ILE A 222 5.71 -21.38 -5.33
C ILE A 222 5.73 -20.58 -6.63
N LEU A 223 6.75 -19.73 -6.83
CA LEU A 223 6.92 -19.00 -8.08
C LEU A 223 7.06 -19.94 -9.29
N LYS A 224 7.88 -20.99 -9.17
CA LYS A 224 8.05 -22.02 -10.20
C LYS A 224 6.74 -22.70 -10.56
N GLU A 225 6.02 -23.17 -9.56
CA GLU A 225 4.72 -23.82 -9.74
C GLU A 225 3.70 -22.88 -10.40
N ALA A 226 3.68 -21.61 -9.99
CA ALA A 226 2.80 -20.60 -10.57
C ALA A 226 3.15 -20.29 -12.03
N VAL A 227 4.44 -20.14 -12.36
CA VAL A 227 4.89 -19.92 -13.75
C VAL A 227 4.55 -21.12 -14.63
N ALA A 228 4.75 -22.34 -14.16
CA ALA A 228 4.35 -23.56 -14.87
C ALA A 228 2.82 -23.58 -15.12
N SER A 229 2.03 -23.12 -14.15
CA SER A 229 0.56 -23.04 -14.26
C SER A 229 0.08 -22.04 -15.32
N THR A 230 0.92 -21.08 -15.74
CA THR A 230 0.64 -20.20 -16.88
C THR A 230 0.88 -20.86 -18.25
N GLY A 231 1.32 -22.13 -18.27
CA GLY A 231 1.72 -22.87 -19.46
C GLY A 231 3.20 -22.68 -19.84
N ASP A 232 3.97 -21.91 -19.07
CA ASP A 232 5.38 -21.60 -19.36
C ASP A 232 6.36 -22.53 -18.62
N ASN A 233 6.26 -23.84 -18.89
CA ASN A 233 7.10 -24.86 -18.24
C ASN A 233 8.61 -24.64 -18.52
N ALA A 234 8.94 -24.06 -19.68
CA ALA A 234 10.32 -23.74 -20.05
C ALA A 234 10.90 -22.62 -19.18
N ALA A 235 10.13 -21.56 -18.89
CA ALA A 235 10.54 -20.53 -17.94
C ALA A 235 10.58 -21.09 -16.51
N ALA A 236 9.59 -21.89 -16.10
CA ALA A 236 9.54 -22.48 -14.77
C ALA A 236 10.80 -23.30 -14.44
N GLY A 237 11.32 -24.08 -15.39
CA GLY A 237 12.54 -24.86 -15.21
C GLY A 237 13.84 -24.05 -15.06
N LYS A 238 13.81 -22.75 -15.36
CA LYS A 238 14.97 -21.83 -15.26
C LYS A 238 14.95 -20.96 -14.01
N ILE A 239 13.84 -20.93 -13.29
CA ILE A 239 13.72 -20.19 -12.02
C ILE A 239 14.48 -20.97 -10.93
N PRO A 240 15.16 -20.29 -10.00
CA PRO A 240 15.89 -20.94 -8.89
C PRO A 240 15.04 -21.93 -8.08
#